data_AF-A0A1Q4DHV9-F1
#
_entry.id   AF-A0A1Q4DHV9-F1
#
_cell.length_a   1.000
_cell.length_b   1.000
_cell.length_c   1.000
_cell.angle_alpha   90.00
_cell.angle_beta   90.00
_cell.angle_gamma   90.00
#
_symmetry.space_group_name_H-M   'P 1'
#
loop_
_entity.id
_entity.type
_entity.pdbx_description
1 polymer ?
#
loop_
_entity_poly.entity_id
_entity_poly.type
_entity_poly.pdbx_seq_one_letter_code
_entity_poly.pdbx_strand_id
1 'polypeptide(L)'
;MIVFLGVTVGAVAFVTYVLWPRWPGAAVAQNAPALPVVIAGSNFNVEPAAVRRPVQRAPGVYDRIDLAYLWPSLLPPDPALKGTADNPINPNERIFVTIASGETSFPMAERVRTIYPRYLAETTTTLPGGLTARAFRDGTSYQGEDLIVNDNLSFMARCSRRGIGNAGTCLSERRIGDADVTVRFPRDWLADTPALLAGIDRLFAKITPTPQ
;
A
#
# COMPACT_ATOMS: atom_id res chain seq x y z
N MET A 1 11.57 43.98 -24.82
CA MET A 1 12.30 42.70 -25.00
C MET A 1 13.40 42.50 -23.94
N ILE A 2 14.33 43.45 -23.77
CA ILE A 2 15.47 43.33 -22.83
C ILE A 2 15.04 43.18 -21.36
N VAL A 3 14.07 43.97 -20.90
CA VAL A 3 13.56 43.90 -19.51
C VAL A 3 12.94 42.53 -19.21
N PHE A 4 12.16 42.00 -20.16
CA PHE A 4 11.53 40.68 -20.03
C PHE A 4 12.57 39.56 -19.97
N LEU A 5 13.67 39.70 -20.72
CA LEU A 5 14.81 38.78 -20.70
C LEU A 5 15.55 38.82 -19.36
N GLY A 6 15.76 40.02 -18.79
CA GLY A 6 16.39 40.18 -17.48
C GLY A 6 15.58 39.55 -16.34
N VAL A 7 14.26 39.73 -16.36
CA VAL A 7 13.35 39.13 -15.37
C VAL A 7 13.36 37.60 -15.48
N THR A 8 13.36 37.05 -16.70
CA THR A 8 13.42 35.59 -16.90
C THR A 8 14.73 34.99 -16.41
N VAL A 9 15.87 35.61 -16.72
CA VAL A 9 17.18 35.13 -16.23
C VAL A 9 17.26 35.18 -14.71
N GLY A 10 16.79 36.28 -14.10
CA GLY A 10 16.75 36.41 -12.64
C GLY A 10 15.86 35.35 -11.98
N ALA A 11 14.68 35.08 -12.55
CA ALA A 11 13.77 34.04 -12.05
C ALA A 11 14.39 32.64 -12.15
N VAL A 12 15.03 32.30 -13.27
CA VAL A 12 15.71 31.00 -13.44
C VAL A 12 16.86 30.86 -12.45
N ALA A 13 17.70 31.89 -12.29
CA ALA A 13 18.82 31.88 -11.34
C ALA A 13 18.35 31.72 -9.89
N PHE A 14 17.24 32.38 -9.53
CA PHE A 14 16.65 32.24 -8.20
C PHE A 14 16.11 30.83 -7.98
N VAL A 15 15.35 30.29 -8.94
CA VAL A 15 14.80 28.93 -8.87
C VAL A 15 15.90 27.89 -8.78
N THR A 16 16.97 28.00 -9.58
CA THR A 16 18.10 27.07 -9.50
C THR A 16 18.83 27.20 -8.17
N TYR A 17 19.14 28.41 -7.70
CA TYR A 17 19.79 28.60 -6.40
C TYR A 17 18.99 27.98 -5.24
N VAL A 18 17.66 28.18 -5.26
CA VAL A 18 16.74 27.67 -4.25
C VAL A 18 16.61 26.14 -4.33
N LEU A 19 16.52 25.57 -5.53
CA LEU A 19 16.27 24.14 -5.74
C LEU A 19 17.54 23.27 -5.74
N TRP A 20 18.70 23.83 -6.08
CA TRP A 20 19.97 23.09 -6.20
C TRP A 20 20.32 22.22 -4.97
N PRO A 21 20.17 22.69 -3.72
CA PRO A 21 20.52 21.87 -2.55
C PRO A 21 19.56 20.69 -2.29
N ARG A 22 18.36 20.74 -2.87
CA ARG A 22 17.25 19.82 -2.58
C ARG A 22 16.92 18.89 -3.76
N TRP A 23 17.55 19.09 -4.92
CA TRP A 23 17.24 18.39 -6.16
C TRP A 23 18.51 17.92 -6.87
N PRO A 24 18.58 16.66 -7.32
CA PRO A 24 17.63 15.58 -7.06
C PRO A 24 17.74 15.08 -5.61
N GLY A 25 16.64 14.57 -5.04
CA GLY A 25 16.68 13.94 -3.72
C GLY A 25 17.71 12.79 -3.69
N ALA A 26 18.36 12.60 -2.54
CA ALA A 26 19.43 11.62 -2.39
C ALA A 26 19.01 10.23 -2.91
N ALA A 27 19.89 9.62 -3.72
CA ALA A 27 19.70 8.25 -4.14
C ALA A 27 19.70 7.35 -2.90
N VAL A 28 18.65 6.57 -2.73
CA VAL A 28 18.55 5.60 -1.64
C VAL A 28 18.99 4.25 -2.18
N ALA A 29 19.93 3.59 -1.50
CA ALA A 29 20.30 2.23 -1.86
C ALA A 29 19.15 1.26 -1.56
N GLN A 30 18.94 0.25 -2.41
CA GLN A 30 17.86 -0.73 -2.22
C GLN A 30 17.98 -1.49 -0.89
N ASN A 31 19.20 -1.71 -0.42
CA ASN A 31 19.55 -2.37 0.84
C ASN A 31 19.78 -1.40 2.01
N ALA A 32 19.34 -0.14 1.89
CA ALA A 32 19.43 0.81 2.97
C ALA A 32 18.72 0.28 4.23
N PRO A 33 19.30 0.48 5.44
CA PRO A 33 18.68 0.06 6.68
C PRO A 33 17.26 0.62 6.84
N ALA A 34 16.39 -0.16 7.51
CA ALA A 34 15.05 0.30 7.84
C ALA A 34 15.10 1.55 8.74
N LEU A 35 14.17 2.46 8.52
CA LEU A 35 14.03 3.71 9.26
C LEU A 35 12.85 3.60 10.23
N PRO A 36 12.95 4.14 11.45
CA PRO A 36 11.80 4.28 12.32
C PRO A 36 10.89 5.42 11.81
N VAL A 37 9.60 5.12 11.67
CA VAL A 37 8.55 6.10 11.39
C VAL A 37 7.42 5.96 12.38
N VAL A 38 6.77 7.07 12.71
CA VAL A 38 5.64 7.09 13.65
C VAL A 38 4.39 7.54 12.91
N ILE A 39 3.32 6.76 13.02
CA ILE A 39 2.02 7.07 12.41
C ILE A 39 0.95 6.77 13.45
N ALA A 40 0.12 7.75 13.77
CA ALA A 40 -0.89 7.66 14.84
C ALA A 40 -0.32 7.06 16.15
N GLY A 41 0.80 7.63 16.63
CA GLY A 41 1.49 7.17 17.86
C GLY A 41 2.16 5.80 17.78
N SER A 42 2.00 5.07 16.68
CA SER A 42 2.51 3.71 16.50
C SER A 42 3.83 3.73 15.73
N ASN A 43 4.84 3.02 16.25
CA ASN A 43 6.14 2.90 15.60
C ASN A 43 6.08 1.86 14.48
N PHE A 44 6.77 2.13 13.38
CA PHE A 44 6.99 1.19 12.27
C PHE A 44 8.43 1.29 11.80
N ASN A 45 8.98 0.17 11.31
CA ASN A 45 10.29 0.16 10.67
C ASN A 45 10.11 -0.14 9.19
N VAL A 46 10.48 0.82 8.33
CA VAL A 46 10.24 0.75 6.89
C VAL A 46 11.53 0.98 6.11
N GLU A 47 11.76 0.21 5.05
CA GLU A 47 12.92 0.46 4.19
C GLU A 47 12.68 1.68 3.32
N PRO A 48 13.62 2.64 3.26
CA PRO A 48 13.39 3.87 2.53
C PRO A 48 13.28 3.65 1.01
N ALA A 49 13.86 2.58 0.48
CA ALA A 49 13.67 2.19 -0.92
C ALA A 49 12.24 1.73 -1.24
N ALA A 50 11.49 1.23 -0.24
CA ALA A 50 10.10 0.83 -0.40
C ALA A 50 9.16 2.05 -0.38
N VAL A 51 9.56 3.16 0.23
CA VAL A 51 8.77 4.38 0.33
C VAL A 51 8.61 5.04 -1.05
N ARG A 52 7.36 5.25 -1.45
CA ARG A 52 6.99 5.74 -2.78
C ARG A 52 7.22 7.23 -2.98
N ARG A 53 7.19 8.03 -1.89
CA ARG A 53 7.42 9.48 -1.93
C ARG A 53 8.83 9.79 -1.42
N PRO A 54 9.72 10.36 -2.25
CA PRO A 54 11.10 10.63 -1.83
C PRO A 54 11.22 11.48 -0.56
N VAL A 55 10.30 12.44 -0.37
CA VAL A 55 10.26 13.31 0.82
C VAL A 55 9.98 12.57 2.13
N GLN A 56 9.40 11.35 2.06
CA GLN A 56 9.07 10.54 3.23
C GLN A 56 10.14 9.46 3.52
N ARG A 57 11.29 9.50 2.84
CA ARG A 57 12.41 8.55 3.00
C ARG A 57 13.35 8.93 4.15
N ALA A 58 12.80 9.49 5.21
CA ALA A 58 13.53 9.92 6.39
C ALA A 58 12.79 9.49 7.66
N PRO A 59 13.49 9.23 8.77
CA PRO A 59 12.86 9.01 10.06
C PRO A 59 11.98 10.20 10.44
N GLY A 60 10.83 9.93 11.08
CA GLY A 60 9.94 11.00 11.52
C GLY A 60 8.51 10.57 11.75
N VAL A 61 7.68 11.57 12.04
CA VAL A 61 6.23 11.42 12.22
C VAL A 61 5.53 11.76 10.91
N TYR A 62 4.61 10.91 10.48
CA TYR A 62 3.82 11.11 9.27
C TYR A 62 2.34 10.79 9.54
N ASP A 63 1.45 11.51 8.85
CA ASP A 63 0.01 11.18 8.85
C ASP A 63 -0.28 9.89 8.08
N ARG A 64 0.53 9.67 7.02
CA ARG A 64 0.42 8.53 6.11
C ARG A 64 1.74 8.28 5.40
N ILE A 65 2.08 7.02 5.19
CA ILE A 65 3.15 6.61 4.28
C ILE A 65 2.65 5.56 3.30
N ASP A 66 3.10 5.66 2.04
CA ASP A 66 2.83 4.67 1.00
C ASP A 66 4.12 3.93 0.62
N LEU A 67 4.08 2.60 0.69
CA LEU A 67 5.17 1.70 0.37
C LEU A 67 4.82 0.84 -0.85
N ALA A 68 5.85 0.32 -1.50
CA ALA A 68 5.73 -0.72 -2.52
C ALA A 68 6.84 -1.75 -2.32
N TYR A 69 6.48 -3.03 -2.45
CA TYR A 69 7.41 -4.15 -2.44
C TYR A 69 7.18 -5.01 -3.68
N LEU A 70 8.24 -5.67 -4.15
CA LEU A 70 8.15 -6.67 -5.22
C LEU A 70 7.51 -7.95 -4.69
N TRP A 71 6.70 -8.61 -5.50
CA TRP A 71 6.10 -9.89 -5.17
C TRP A 71 6.77 -11.01 -5.99
N PRO A 72 7.06 -12.20 -5.41
CA PRO A 72 6.80 -12.65 -4.03
C PRO A 72 7.96 -12.40 -3.04
N SER A 73 9.03 -11.73 -3.48
CA SER A 73 10.25 -11.55 -2.68
C SER A 73 10.09 -10.61 -1.48
N LEU A 74 9.11 -9.70 -1.54
CA LEU A 74 8.89 -8.62 -0.57
C LEU A 74 10.10 -7.70 -0.38
N LEU A 75 10.96 -7.62 -1.40
CA LEU A 75 12.08 -6.69 -1.43
C LEU A 75 11.60 -5.31 -1.90
N PRO A 76 12.18 -4.22 -1.37
CA PRO A 76 11.98 -2.90 -1.94
C PRO A 76 12.33 -2.91 -3.44
N PRO A 77 11.59 -2.20 -4.29
CA PRO A 77 11.98 -2.05 -5.68
C PRO A 77 13.27 -1.26 -5.80
N ASP A 78 14.06 -1.54 -6.83
CA ASP A 78 15.24 -0.75 -7.15
C ASP A 78 14.81 0.70 -7.50
N PRO A 79 15.22 1.72 -6.72
CA PRO A 79 14.87 3.10 -6.98
C PRO A 79 15.55 3.69 -8.22
N ALA A 80 16.61 3.04 -8.75
CA ALA A 80 17.25 3.44 -10.01
C ALA A 80 16.47 2.95 -11.25
N LEU A 81 15.68 1.88 -11.10
CA LEU A 81 14.91 1.31 -12.20
C LEU A 81 13.69 2.19 -12.53
N LYS A 82 13.75 2.88 -13.67
CA LYS A 82 12.63 3.64 -14.24
C LYS A 82 12.00 2.82 -15.35
N GLY A 83 10.66 2.71 -15.34
CA GLY A 83 9.93 2.10 -16.45
C GLY A 83 10.16 2.90 -17.73
N THR A 84 10.35 2.21 -18.84
CA THR A 84 10.41 2.82 -20.17
C THR A 84 9.08 2.63 -20.88
N ALA A 85 8.88 3.30 -22.02
CA ALA A 85 7.68 3.09 -22.84
C ALA A 85 7.57 1.62 -23.31
N ASP A 86 8.71 1.00 -23.63
CA ASP A 86 8.79 -0.38 -24.12
C ASP A 86 8.75 -1.43 -23.00
N ASN A 87 9.15 -1.07 -21.77
CA ASN A 87 9.11 -1.94 -20.60
C ASN A 87 8.56 -1.17 -19.38
N PRO A 88 7.24 -0.92 -19.34
CA PRO A 88 6.62 -0.23 -18.21
C PRO A 88 6.73 -1.09 -16.94
N ILE A 89 6.90 -0.44 -15.79
CA ILE A 89 6.87 -1.14 -14.51
C ILE A 89 5.50 -1.77 -14.33
N ASN A 90 5.45 -3.09 -14.28
CA ASN A 90 4.22 -3.85 -14.08
C ASN A 90 3.69 -3.66 -12.64
N PRO A 91 2.52 -3.02 -12.45
CA PRO A 91 1.94 -2.89 -11.12
C PRO A 91 1.50 -4.23 -10.52
N ASN A 92 1.25 -5.24 -11.36
CA ASN A 92 0.81 -6.57 -10.95
C ASN A 92 1.95 -7.46 -10.43
N GLU A 93 3.17 -6.95 -10.39
CA GLU A 93 4.33 -7.59 -9.74
C GLU A 93 4.65 -6.95 -8.38
N ARG A 94 3.77 -6.07 -7.90
CA ARG A 94 4.01 -5.26 -6.71
C ARG A 94 2.86 -5.35 -5.74
N ILE A 95 3.21 -5.47 -4.47
CA ILE A 95 2.29 -5.29 -3.36
C ILE A 95 2.48 -3.88 -2.83
N PHE A 96 1.37 -3.17 -2.66
CA PHE A 96 1.37 -1.80 -2.16
C PHE A 96 0.90 -1.80 -0.71
N VAL A 97 1.57 -1.03 0.13
CA VAL A 97 1.19 -0.87 1.54
C VAL A 97 0.90 0.59 1.78
N THR A 98 -0.18 0.85 2.50
CA THR A 98 -0.50 2.18 3.02
C THR A 98 -0.63 2.06 4.51
N ILE A 99 0.12 2.87 5.24
CA ILE A 99 -0.01 3.01 6.70
C ILE A 99 -0.51 4.42 6.94
N ALA A 100 -1.63 4.56 7.64
CA ALA A 100 -2.25 5.85 7.92
C ALA A 100 -2.97 5.83 9.28
N SER A 101 -3.31 7.00 9.82
CA SER A 101 -4.18 7.09 11.00
C SER A 101 -5.53 6.43 10.76
N GLY A 102 -5.94 5.56 11.68
CA GLY A 102 -7.23 4.87 11.69
C GLY A 102 -8.25 5.46 12.66
N GLU A 103 -7.97 6.62 13.26
CA GLU A 103 -8.81 7.24 14.31
C GLU A 103 -10.26 7.50 13.86
N THR A 104 -10.47 7.76 12.57
CA THR A 104 -11.79 8.13 12.02
C THR A 104 -12.55 6.96 11.40
N SER A 105 -11.98 5.75 11.42
CA SER A 105 -12.60 4.57 10.80
C SER A 105 -12.57 3.34 11.68
N PHE A 106 -13.66 2.57 11.64
CA PHE A 106 -13.70 1.24 12.23
C PHE A 106 -12.70 0.30 11.55
N PRO A 107 -11.88 -0.45 12.32
CA PRO A 107 -10.99 -1.47 11.77
C PRO A 107 -11.75 -2.46 10.87
N MET A 108 -11.08 -2.99 9.84
CA MET A 108 -11.64 -4.03 8.95
C MET A 108 -12.26 -5.20 9.71
N ALA A 109 -11.60 -5.68 10.78
CA ALA A 109 -12.10 -6.77 11.60
C ALA A 109 -13.45 -6.47 12.25
N GLU A 110 -13.64 -5.22 12.71
CA GLU A 110 -14.90 -4.77 13.28
C GLU A 110 -15.96 -4.60 12.19
N ARG A 111 -15.60 -3.97 11.06
CA ARG A 111 -16.50 -3.82 9.90
C ARG A 111 -17.02 -5.17 9.41
N VAL A 112 -16.17 -6.19 9.33
CA VAL A 112 -16.54 -7.56 8.94
C VAL A 112 -17.58 -8.17 9.89
N ARG A 113 -17.52 -7.84 11.18
CA ARG A 113 -18.41 -8.40 12.20
C ARG A 113 -19.72 -7.63 12.35
N THR A 114 -19.69 -6.30 12.24
CA THR A 114 -20.82 -5.45 12.66
C THR A 114 -21.50 -4.71 11.50
N ILE A 115 -20.76 -4.41 10.43
CA ILE A 115 -21.23 -3.54 9.33
C ILE A 115 -21.48 -4.35 8.06
N TYR A 116 -20.47 -5.05 7.55
CA TYR A 116 -20.55 -5.79 6.27
C TYR A 116 -21.64 -6.85 6.20
N PRO A 117 -22.00 -7.61 7.27
CA PRO A 117 -23.05 -8.62 7.16
C PRO A 117 -24.38 -8.09 6.60
N ARG A 118 -24.68 -6.81 6.84
CA ARG A 118 -25.89 -6.14 6.33
C ARG A 118 -25.89 -5.94 4.82
N TYR A 119 -24.72 -5.96 4.17
CA TYR A 119 -24.55 -5.68 2.74
C TYR A 119 -24.17 -6.92 1.93
N LEU A 120 -23.88 -8.05 2.57
CA LEU A 120 -23.44 -9.27 1.89
C LEU A 120 -24.62 -10.09 1.36
N ALA A 121 -24.39 -10.79 0.26
CA ALA A 121 -25.27 -11.86 -0.20
C ALA A 121 -25.25 -13.03 0.80
N GLU A 122 -26.31 -13.84 0.78
CA GLU A 122 -26.41 -15.06 1.59
C GLU A 122 -25.48 -16.15 1.06
N THR A 123 -25.28 -16.19 -0.26
CA THR A 123 -24.43 -17.18 -0.92
C THR A 123 -22.96 -16.96 -0.57
N THR A 124 -22.31 -18.06 -0.20
CA THR A 124 -20.87 -18.16 -0.01
C THR A 124 -20.26 -18.99 -1.14
N THR A 125 -19.04 -18.66 -1.54
CA THR A 125 -18.26 -19.43 -2.50
C THR A 125 -16.95 -19.82 -1.84
N THR A 126 -16.66 -21.12 -1.78
CA THR A 126 -15.37 -21.61 -1.31
C THR A 126 -14.27 -21.29 -2.32
N LEU A 127 -13.16 -20.77 -1.84
CA LEU A 127 -11.94 -20.50 -2.59
C LEU A 127 -10.81 -21.44 -2.10
N PRO A 128 -9.74 -21.60 -2.89
CA PRO A 128 -8.56 -22.34 -2.47
C PRO A 128 -8.00 -21.84 -1.12
N GLY A 129 -7.30 -22.72 -0.40
CA GLY A 129 -6.59 -22.37 0.84
C GLY A 129 -7.49 -22.01 2.03
N GLY A 130 -8.72 -22.54 2.08
CA GLY A 130 -9.64 -22.32 3.20
C GLY A 130 -10.24 -20.91 3.25
N LEU A 131 -10.29 -20.24 2.10
CA LEU A 131 -10.92 -18.93 1.96
C LEU A 131 -12.39 -19.09 1.57
N THR A 132 -13.22 -18.18 2.05
CA THR A 132 -14.62 -18.05 1.68
C THR A 132 -14.85 -16.66 1.12
N ALA A 133 -15.46 -16.59 -0.07
CA ALA A 133 -15.91 -15.35 -0.69
C ALA A 133 -17.42 -15.16 -0.49
N ARG A 134 -17.82 -13.92 -0.22
CA ARG A 134 -19.21 -13.47 -0.20
C ARG A 134 -19.32 -12.17 -0.99
N ALA A 135 -20.21 -12.15 -1.97
CA ALA A 135 -20.44 -10.93 -2.75
C ALA A 135 -21.12 -9.86 -1.90
N PHE A 136 -20.74 -8.60 -2.10
CA PHE A 136 -21.58 -7.49 -1.69
C PHE A 136 -22.75 -7.34 -2.66
N ARG A 137 -23.96 -7.13 -2.12
CA ARG A 137 -25.18 -7.01 -2.92
C ARG A 137 -25.12 -5.78 -3.82
N ASP A 138 -25.71 -5.91 -5.00
CA ASP A 138 -25.87 -4.80 -5.93
C ASP A 138 -26.77 -3.71 -5.29
N GLY A 139 -26.53 -2.45 -5.66
CA GLY A 139 -27.21 -1.29 -5.05
C GLY A 139 -26.66 -0.85 -3.70
N THR A 140 -25.67 -1.56 -3.12
CA THR A 140 -24.96 -1.12 -1.91
C THR A 140 -23.74 -0.26 -2.25
N SER A 141 -23.17 0.43 -1.26
CA SER A 141 -21.91 1.18 -1.41
C SER A 141 -20.70 0.31 -1.75
N TYR A 142 -20.83 -1.01 -1.63
CA TYR A 142 -19.77 -1.99 -1.88
C TYR A 142 -20.06 -2.88 -3.10
N GLN A 143 -21.09 -2.55 -3.88
CA GLN A 143 -21.44 -3.29 -5.08
C GLN A 143 -20.22 -3.44 -6.02
N GLY A 144 -20.16 -4.57 -6.73
CA GLY A 144 -18.99 -4.88 -7.56
C GLY A 144 -17.78 -5.45 -6.80
N GLU A 145 -17.86 -5.61 -5.47
CA GLU A 145 -16.80 -6.22 -4.64
C GLU A 145 -17.26 -7.53 -3.98
N ASP A 146 -16.28 -8.32 -3.54
CA ASP A 146 -16.47 -9.49 -2.68
C ASP A 146 -15.69 -9.31 -1.38
N LEU A 147 -16.28 -9.74 -0.27
CA LEU A 147 -15.57 -9.96 0.98
C LEU A 147 -14.98 -11.37 0.97
N ILE A 148 -13.68 -11.46 1.16
CA ILE A 148 -12.94 -12.73 1.23
C ILE A 148 -12.34 -12.85 2.62
N VAL A 149 -12.61 -13.97 3.29
CA VAL A 149 -12.13 -14.24 4.65
C VAL A 149 -11.67 -15.69 4.78
N ASN A 150 -10.85 -15.96 5.79
CA ASN A 150 -10.66 -17.32 6.29
C ASN A 150 -11.52 -17.57 7.54
N ASP A 151 -11.62 -18.84 7.97
CA ASP A 151 -12.52 -19.27 9.04
C ASP A 151 -12.28 -18.56 10.39
N ASN A 152 -11.02 -18.28 10.73
CA ASN A 152 -10.66 -17.63 11.99
C ASN A 152 -10.58 -16.09 11.89
N LEU A 153 -10.91 -15.51 10.73
CA LEU A 153 -10.78 -14.08 10.45
C LEU A 153 -9.35 -13.52 10.65
N SER A 154 -8.31 -14.36 10.60
CA SER A 154 -6.92 -13.87 10.59
C SER A 154 -6.54 -13.25 9.24
N PHE A 155 -7.26 -13.59 8.18
CA PHE A 155 -7.18 -12.95 6.88
C PHE A 155 -8.56 -12.45 6.45
N MET A 156 -8.61 -11.18 6.09
CA MET A 156 -9.79 -10.51 5.57
C MET A 156 -9.35 -9.59 4.43
N ALA A 157 -10.05 -9.65 3.31
CA ALA A 157 -9.81 -8.78 2.19
C ALA A 157 -11.12 -8.38 1.50
N ARG A 158 -11.19 -7.13 1.06
CA ARG A 158 -12.21 -6.66 0.11
C ARG A 158 -11.62 -6.66 -1.27
N CYS A 159 -12.25 -7.37 -2.19
CA CYS A 159 -11.73 -7.56 -3.54
C CYS A 159 -12.71 -7.05 -4.57
N SER A 160 -12.32 -6.05 -5.35
CA SER A 160 -13.10 -5.64 -6.51
C SER A 160 -13.15 -6.77 -7.54
N ARG A 161 -14.29 -6.95 -8.19
CA ARG A 161 -14.45 -7.92 -9.29
C ARG A 161 -13.83 -7.44 -10.59
N ARG A 162 -13.68 -6.11 -10.75
CA ARG A 162 -13.04 -5.45 -11.90
C ARG A 162 -12.05 -4.40 -11.41
N GLY A 163 -11.07 -4.07 -12.24
CA GLY A 163 -10.04 -3.08 -11.95
C GLY A 163 -9.29 -2.67 -13.21
N ILE A 164 -8.08 -2.10 -13.04
CA ILE A 164 -7.24 -1.67 -14.17
C ILE A 164 -6.88 -2.89 -15.04
N GLY A 165 -7.16 -2.81 -16.34
CA GLY A 165 -6.91 -3.93 -17.26
C GLY A 165 -7.83 -5.14 -17.00
N ASN A 166 -9.00 -4.93 -16.36
CA ASN A 166 -9.96 -5.96 -15.95
C ASN A 166 -9.51 -6.92 -14.83
N ALA A 167 -8.27 -6.78 -14.33
CA ALA A 167 -7.82 -7.48 -13.12
C ALA A 167 -8.38 -6.76 -11.88
N GLY A 168 -9.18 -7.46 -11.07
CA GLY A 168 -9.63 -6.94 -9.79
C GLY A 168 -8.48 -6.67 -8.82
N THR A 169 -8.72 -5.89 -7.77
CA THR A 169 -7.74 -5.63 -6.71
C THR A 169 -8.32 -5.95 -5.36
N CYS A 170 -7.49 -6.51 -4.48
CA CYS A 170 -7.83 -6.79 -3.11
C CYS A 170 -7.17 -5.80 -2.16
N LEU A 171 -7.90 -5.43 -1.11
CA LEU A 171 -7.45 -4.63 0.02
C LEU A 171 -7.61 -5.46 1.29
N SER A 172 -6.49 -5.80 1.93
CA SER A 172 -6.47 -6.41 3.26
C SER A 172 -5.95 -5.39 4.26
N GLU A 173 -6.64 -5.21 5.38
CA GLU A 173 -6.29 -4.20 6.37
C GLU A 173 -6.16 -4.84 7.76
N ARG A 174 -5.12 -4.46 8.49
CA ARG A 174 -4.94 -4.76 9.91
C ARG A 174 -4.61 -3.48 10.66
N ARG A 175 -5.24 -3.29 11.82
CA ARG A 175 -4.96 -2.19 12.75
C ARG A 175 -3.79 -2.56 13.64
N ILE A 176 -2.81 -1.67 13.77
CA ILE A 176 -1.66 -1.78 14.68
C ILE A 176 -1.60 -0.49 15.49
N GLY A 177 -1.83 -0.58 16.80
CA GLY A 177 -2.12 0.60 17.63
C GLY A 177 -3.31 1.36 17.05
N ASP A 178 -3.12 2.64 16.76
CA ASP A 178 -4.13 3.50 16.11
C ASP A 178 -3.92 3.67 14.59
N ALA A 179 -2.95 2.97 14.00
CA ALA A 179 -2.65 3.03 12.58
C ALA A 179 -3.25 1.85 11.80
N ASP A 180 -3.95 2.16 10.71
CA ASP A 180 -4.42 1.17 9.74
C ASP A 180 -3.33 0.87 8.72
N VAL A 181 -2.95 -0.39 8.64
CA VAL A 181 -2.04 -0.92 7.63
C VAL A 181 -2.86 -1.66 6.57
N THR A 182 -2.99 -1.03 5.41
CA THR A 182 -3.71 -1.57 4.26
C THR A 182 -2.72 -2.12 3.22
N VAL A 183 -2.88 -3.39 2.87
CA VAL A 183 -2.14 -4.11 1.84
C VAL A 183 -3.01 -4.26 0.61
N ARG A 184 -2.54 -3.74 -0.53
CA ARG A 184 -3.21 -3.83 -1.83
C ARG A 184 -2.44 -4.72 -2.79
N PHE A 185 -3.15 -5.70 -3.38
CA PHE A 185 -2.60 -6.66 -4.32
C PHE A 185 -3.60 -7.04 -5.43
N PRO A 186 -3.13 -7.57 -6.57
CA PRO A 186 -4.00 -8.10 -7.62
C PRO A 186 -4.87 -9.26 -7.13
N ARG A 187 -6.14 -9.29 -7.51
CA ARG A 187 -7.08 -10.35 -7.13
C ARG A 187 -6.63 -11.74 -7.60
N ASP A 188 -5.96 -11.81 -8.74
CA ASP A 188 -5.51 -13.08 -9.34
C ASP A 188 -4.51 -13.84 -8.46
N TRP A 189 -3.85 -13.17 -7.52
CA TRP A 189 -2.95 -13.82 -6.56
C TRP A 189 -3.69 -14.72 -5.56
N LEU A 190 -5.02 -14.62 -5.45
CA LEU A 190 -5.83 -15.57 -4.68
C LEU A 190 -5.78 -17.00 -5.24
N ALA A 191 -5.35 -17.19 -6.49
CA ALA A 191 -5.14 -18.52 -7.06
C ALA A 191 -4.08 -19.34 -6.30
N ASP A 192 -3.04 -18.67 -5.76
CA ASP A 192 -2.02 -19.26 -4.88
C ASP A 192 -2.18 -18.73 -3.46
N THR A 193 -3.28 -19.13 -2.82
CA THR A 193 -3.67 -18.66 -1.49
C THR A 193 -2.60 -18.93 -0.41
N PRO A 194 -1.98 -20.13 -0.31
CA PRO A 194 -0.98 -20.38 0.72
C PRO A 194 0.23 -19.43 0.64
N ALA A 195 0.76 -19.20 -0.57
CA ALA A 195 1.87 -18.26 -0.76
C ALA A 195 1.46 -16.82 -0.44
N LEU A 196 0.25 -16.42 -0.84
CA LEU A 196 -0.31 -15.10 -0.54
C LEU A 196 -0.42 -14.85 0.97
N LEU A 197 -1.06 -15.75 1.71
CA LEU A 197 -1.25 -15.62 3.15
C LEU A 197 0.10 -15.53 3.89
N ALA A 198 1.03 -16.44 3.58
CA ALA A 198 2.36 -16.43 4.17
C ALA A 198 3.16 -15.17 3.81
N GLY A 199 3.02 -14.65 2.59
CA GLY A 199 3.66 -13.39 2.18
C GLY A 199 3.09 -12.19 2.91
N ILE A 200 1.77 -12.10 3.06
CA ILE A 200 1.11 -11.02 3.80
C ILE A 200 1.52 -11.05 5.28
N ASP A 201 1.55 -12.21 5.92
CA ASP A 201 2.00 -12.32 7.30
C ASP A 201 3.47 -11.92 7.48
N ARG A 202 4.36 -12.35 6.57
CA ARG A 202 5.76 -11.89 6.55
C ARG A 202 5.87 -10.38 6.37
N LEU A 203 5.03 -9.78 5.53
CA LEU A 203 5.02 -8.34 5.29
C LEU A 203 4.60 -7.56 6.55
N PHE A 204 3.54 -8.00 7.24
CA PHE A 204 3.12 -7.38 8.50
C PHE A 204 4.20 -7.53 9.59
N ALA A 205 4.79 -8.72 9.73
CA ALA A 205 5.87 -8.96 10.69
C ALA A 205 7.11 -8.11 10.41
N LYS A 206 7.38 -7.81 9.14
CA LYS A 206 8.53 -7.01 8.69
C LYS A 206 8.41 -5.53 9.01
N ILE A 207 7.21 -4.94 8.87
CA ILE A 207 7.00 -3.49 9.06
C ILE A 207 6.64 -3.12 10.49
N THR A 208 6.09 -4.07 11.25
CA THR A 208 5.75 -3.88 12.66
C THR A 208 7.01 -4.03 13.50
N PRO A 209 7.27 -3.16 14.49
CA PRO A 209 8.37 -3.36 15.42
C PRO A 209 8.16 -4.68 16.17
N THR A 210 9.24 -5.44 16.36
CA THR A 210 9.24 -6.51 17.35
C THR A 210 8.96 -5.89 18.72
N PRO A 211 8.03 -6.43 19.54
CA PRO A 211 7.92 -6.01 20.92
C PRO A 211 9.30 -6.20 21.60
N GLN A 212 9.82 -5.13 22.21
CA GLN A 212 10.94 -5.22 23.14
C GLN A 212 10.45 -5.78 24.49
#